data_AF-A0A932WB08-F1
#
_entry.id   AF-A0A932WB08-F1
#
_cell.length_a   1.000
_cell.length_b   1.000
_cell.length_c   1.000
_cell.angle_alpha   90.00
_cell.angle_beta   90.00
_cell.angle_gamma   90.00
#
_symmetry.space_group_name_H-M   'P 1'
#
loop_
_entity.id
_entity.type
_entity.pdbx_description
1 polymer ?
#
loop_
_entity_poly.entity_id
_entity_poly.type
_entity_poly.pdbx_seq_one_letter_code
_entity_poly.pdbx_strand_id
1 'polypeptide(L)' 'MHIHTTQLHAVHNLLTAVHSVIETFHSANEPAQDVHIIATNVYIKTPRGWRIATHHASVAAGKAPAELFKTSILH' A
#
# COMPACT_ATOMS: atom_id res chain seq x y z
N MET A 1 8.26 7.75 -16.48
CA MET A 1 7.60 6.77 -15.59
C MET A 1 6.95 7.56 -14.48
N HIS A 2 5.63 7.50 -14.35
CA HIS A 2 4.88 8.22 -13.32
C HIS A 2 4.32 7.21 -12.34
N ILE A 3 4.65 7.37 -11.05
CA ILE A 3 4.17 6.52 -9.96
C ILE A 3 3.08 7.31 -9.25
N HIS A 4 1.88 6.73 -9.20
CA HIS A 4 0.79 7.30 -8.42
C HIS A 4 0.43 6.32 -7.31
N THR A 5 0.46 6.81 -6.07
CA THR A 5 -0.14 6.13 -4.94
C THR A 5 -1.64 6.40 -4.97
N THR A 6 -2.44 5.39 -5.27
CA THR A 6 -3.89 5.57 -5.43
C THR A 6 -4.67 5.29 -4.16
N GLN A 7 -4.16 4.42 -3.29
CA GLN A 7 -4.91 3.98 -2.13
C GLN A 7 -3.99 3.68 -0.95
N LEU A 8 -4.27 4.28 0.20
CA LEU A 8 -3.57 4.08 1.46
C LEU A 8 -4.58 3.72 2.54
N HIS A 9 -4.58 2.46 2.99
CA HIS A 9 -5.27 2.07 4.23
C HIS A 9 -4.25 2.02 5.36
N ALA A 10 -4.52 2.71 6.46
CA ALA A 10 -3.62 2.76 7.60
C ALA A 10 -4.35 2.43 8.89
N VAL A 11 -3.82 1.47 9.64
CA VAL A 11 -4.25 1.19 11.02
C VAL A 11 -3.10 1.51 11.94
N HIS A 12 -3.33 2.39 12.90
CA HIS A 12 -2.34 2.78 13.90
C HIS A 12 -2.84 2.40 15.29
N ASN A 13 -1.92 1.92 16.11
CA ASN A 13 -2.07 1.89 17.55
C ASN A 13 -0.85 2.59 18.19
N LEU A 14 -0.72 2.53 19.51
CA LEU A 14 0.31 3.26 20.24
C LEU A 14 1.74 2.91 19.78
N LEU A 15 1.98 1.67 19.36
CA LEU A 15 3.31 1.12 19.10
C LEU A 15 3.48 0.53 17.70
N THR A 16 2.42 0.38 16.93
CA THR A 16 2.42 -0.26 15.61
C THR A 16 1.60 0.57 14.62
N ALA A 17 2.09 0.67 13.39
CA ALA A 17 1.33 1.18 12.27
C ALA A 17 1.42 0.19 11.10
N VAL A 18 0.30 -0.13 10.48
CA VAL A 18 0.26 -0.96 9.27
C VAL A 18 -0.33 -0.12 8.15
N HIS A 19 0.42 0.05 7.07
CA HIS A 19 -0.03 0.73 5.86
C HIS A 19 -0.16 -0.29 4.73
N SER A 20 -1.32 -0.37 4.10
CA SER A 20 -1.50 -1.05 2.82
C SER A 20 -1.63 -0.01 1.72
N VAL A 21 -0.75 -0.12 0.72
CA VAL A 21 -0.62 0.84 -0.37
C VAL A 21 -0.83 0.13 -1.70
N ILE A 22 -1.53 0.79 -2.63
CA ILE A 22 -1.55 0.41 -4.04
C ILE A 22 -0.79 1.47 -4.83
N GLU A 23 0.25 1.04 -5.52
CA GLU A 23 1.04 1.85 -6.43
C GLU A 23 0.71 1.46 -7.86
N THR A 24 0.41 2.45 -8.69
CA THR A 24 0.11 2.23 -10.11
C THR A 24 1.21 2.86 -10.96
N PHE A 25 1.79 2.05 -11.84
CA PHE A 25 2.82 2.46 -12.78
C PHE A 25 2.21 2.55 -14.17
N HIS A 26 2.22 3.76 -14.74
CA HIS A 26 1.81 3.98 -16.12
C HIS A 26 3.06 4.04 -17.01
N SER A 27 3.12 3.14 -17.99
CA SER A 27 4.12 3.20 -19.05
C SER A 27 3.67 4.20 -20.12
N ALA A 28 4.53 5.16 -20.45
CA ALA A 28 4.23 6.16 -21.48
C ALA A 28 4.26 5.58 -22.91
N ASN A 29 4.90 4.42 -23.10
CA ASN A 29 5.07 3.79 -24.42
C ASN A 29 4.05 2.67 -24.69
N GLU A 30 3.45 2.10 -23.65
CA GLU A 30 2.46 1.00 -23.77
C GLU A 30 1.30 1.21 -22.78
N PRO A 31 0.20 1.86 -23.20
CA PRO A 31 -0.93 2.18 -22.31
C PRO A 31 -1.73 0.97 -21.83
N ALA A 32 -1.47 -0.22 -22.37
CA ALA A 32 -2.15 -1.46 -21.98
C ALA A 32 -1.50 -2.20 -20.80
N GLN A 33 -0.35 -1.72 -20.30
CA GLN A 33 0.42 -2.40 -19.27
C GLN A 33 0.50 -1.57 -17.98
N ASP A 34 -0.66 -1.20 -17.44
CA ASP A 34 -0.73 -0.63 -16.09
C ASP A 34 -0.30 -1.72 -15.09
N VAL A 35 0.86 -1.53 -14.47
CA VAL A 35 1.37 -2.44 -13.44
C VAL A 35 0.91 -1.91 -12.09
N HIS A 36 0.22 -2.75 -11.33
CA HIS A 36 -0.18 -2.43 -9.96
C HIS A 36 0.68 -3.21 -8.98
N ILE A 37 1.25 -2.51 -8.01
CA ILE A 37 1.95 -3.11 -6.88
C ILE A 37 1.10 -2.91 -5.64
N ILE A 38 0.86 -4.00 -4.93
CA ILE A 38 0.26 -3.96 -3.59
C ILE A 38 1.40 -4.11 -2.60
N ALA A 39 1.54 -3.14 -1.69
CA ALA A 39 2.55 -3.14 -0.65
C ALA A 39 1.91 -3.09 0.74
N THR A 40 2.45 -3.85 1.68
CA THR A 40 2.12 -3.78 3.11
C THR A 40 3.37 -3.41 3.89
N ASN A 41 3.32 -2.24 4.54
CA ASN A 41 4.39 -1.72 5.38
C ASN A 41 3.97 -1.81 6.84
N VAL A 42 4.73 -2.56 7.64
CA VAL A 42 4.53 -2.67 9.09
C VAL A 42 5.61 -1.86 9.78
N TYR A 43 5.20 -0.91 10.61
CA TYR A 43 6.07 -0.05 11.38
C TYR A 43 5.91 -0.32 12.88
N ILE A 44 7.03 -0.28 13.60
CA ILE A 44 7.07 -0.38 15.07
C ILE A 44 7.68 0.90 15.63
N LYS A 45 7.07 1.45 16.69
CA LYS A 45 7.54 2.64 17.40
C LYS A 45 8.65 2.23 18.36
N THR A 46 9.81 2.82 18.18
CA THR A 46 10.97 2.67 19.08
C THR A 46 11.23 4.00 19.82
N PRO A 47 12.08 4.02 20.86
CA PRO A 47 12.52 5.27 21.48
C PRO A 47 13.18 6.25 20.49
N ARG A 48 13.72 5.75 19.37
CA ARG A 48 14.35 6.53 18.30
C ARG A 48 13.40 6.82 17.12
N GLY A 49 12.10 6.68 17.35
CA GLY A 49 11.04 6.89 16.34
C GLY A 49 10.57 5.61 15.66
N TRP A 50 9.76 5.76 14.62
CA TRP A 50 9.22 4.65 13.83
C TRP A 50 10.31 3.97 13.00
N ARG A 51 10.23 2.65 12.88
CA ARG A 51 11.07 1.82 12.01
C ARG A 51 10.20 0.84 11.26
N ILE A 52 10.54 0.54 10.01
CA ILE A 52 9.89 -0.53 9.26
C ILE A 52 10.38 -1.87 9.81
N ALA A 53 9.44 -2.70 10.27
CA ALA A 53 9.71 -4.06 10.75
C ALA A 53 9.58 -5.06 9.61
N THR A 54 8.54 -4.89 8.79
CA THR A 54 8.28 -5.75 7.63
C THR A 54 7.82 -4.90 6.46
N HIS A 55 8.34 -5.22 5.29
CA HIS A 55 7.84 -4.75 4.00
C HIS A 55 7.51 -5.98 3.16
N HIS A 56 6.30 -6.03 2.63
CA HIS A 56 5.90 -7.03 1.64
C HIS A 56 5.32 -6.30 0.43
N ALA A 57 5.72 -6.68 -0.77
CA ALA A 57 5.21 -6.12 -2.01
C ALA A 57 5.07 -7.20 -3.09
N SER A 58 4.00 -7.11 -3.88
CA SER A 58 3.74 -8.04 -4.97
C SER A 58 3.03 -7.34 -6.13
N VAL A 59 3.30 -7.80 -7.36
CA VAL A 59 2.55 -7.37 -8.54
C VAL A 59 1.14 -7.97 -8.48
N ALA A 60 0.12 -7.14 -8.62
CA ALA A 60 -1.26 -7.56 -8.75
C ALA A 60 -1.61 -7.82 -10.21
N ALA A 61 -2.39 -8.88 -10.45
CA ALA A 61 -2.96 -9.15 -11.77
C ALA A 61 -4.16 -8.23 -12.00
N GLY A 62 -3.97 -7.17 -12.79
CA GLY A 62 -5.03 -6.25 -13.19
C GLY A 62 -5.25 -5.05 -12.26
N LYS A 63 -6.23 -4.22 -12.61
CA LYS A 63 -6.56 -2.97 -11.89
C LYS A 63 -7.15 -3.27 -10.53
N ALA A 64 -6.69 -2.52 -9.51
CA ALA A 64 -7.34 -2.52 -8.21
C ALA A 64 -8.81 -2.07 -8.35
N PRO A 65 -9.78 -2.79 -7.78
CA PRO A 65 -11.17 -2.34 -7.74
C PRO A 65 -11.27 -0.95 -7.09
N ALA A 66 -12.06 -0.04 -7.69
CA ALA A 66 -12.23 1.33 -7.24
C ALA A 66 -12.88 1.45 -5.84
N GLU A 67 -13.60 0.41 -5.42
CA GLU A 67 -14.29 0.30 -4.14
C GLU A 67 -13.73 -0.89 -3.37
N LEU A 68 -12.65 -0.67 -2.64
CA LEU A 68 -12.17 -1.62 -1.66
C LEU A 68 -11.95 -0.89 -0.34
N PHE A 69 -12.55 -1.45 0.71
CA PHE A 69 -12.33 -1.16 2.12
C PHE A 69 -13.27 -0.11 2.76
N LYS A 70 -14.44 -0.61 3.14
CA LYS A 70 -15.12 -0.19 4.37
C LYS A 70 -14.18 -0.42 5.55
N THR A 71 -14.08 0.56 6.45
CA THR A 71 -13.39 0.47 7.74
C THR A 71 -13.61 -0.90 8.36
N SER A 72 -12.59 -1.75 8.38
CA SER A 72 -12.68 -3.05 9.07
C SER A 72 -12.56 -2.76 10.55
N ILE A 73 -13.68 -2.38 11.16
CA ILE A 73 -13.87 -2.54 12.59
C ILE A 73 -14.09 -4.04 12.78
N LEU A 74 -13.05 -4.75 13.19
CA LEU A 74 -13.23 -6.10 13.72
C LEU A 74 -13.98 -5.96 15.05
N HIS A 75 -15.14 -6.61 15.14
CA HIS A 75 -15.95 -6.72 16.37
C HIS A 75 -15.22 -7.51 17.45
#